data_AF-A0A4Q7CUH5-F1
#
_entry.id   AF-A0A4Q7CUH5-F1
#
_cell.length_a   1.000
_cell.length_b   1.000
_cell.length_c   1.000
_cell.angle_alpha   90.00
_cell.angle_beta   90.00
_cell.angle_gamma   90.00
#
_symmetry.space_group_name_H-M   'P 1'
#
loop_
_entity.id
_entity.type
_entity.pdbx_description
1 polymer ?
#
loop_
_entity_poly.entity_id
_entity_poly.type
_entity_poly.pdbx_seq_one_letter_code
_entity_poly.pdbx_strand_id
1 'polypeptide(L)'
;MKLKPKLSIIRGLLFTYCIENTRNAAREELISSINVNNHEELTQLLDDLTKPEFIQYRQDERDWYINTLQHFLSTDENFDSVFYLFDTYFEDDIVDNRAFMSTLLECLMRYRTETTMAAPPI
;
A
#
# COMPACT_ATOMS: atom_id res chain seq x y z
N MET A 1 -15.97 15.11 -6.05
CA MET A 1 -16.18 14.19 -7.18
C MET A 1 -15.80 12.80 -6.71
N LYS A 2 -16.59 11.74 -6.97
CA LYS A 2 -16.12 10.37 -6.71
C LYS A 2 -15.10 10.02 -7.80
N LEU A 3 -13.82 9.96 -7.44
CA LEU A 3 -12.76 9.56 -8.36
C LEU A 3 -12.99 8.09 -8.75
N LYS A 4 -12.89 7.79 -10.04
CA LYS A 4 -13.11 6.42 -10.53
C LYS A 4 -11.99 5.50 -10.03
N PRO A 5 -12.29 4.27 -9.58
CA PRO A 5 -11.26 3.27 -9.28
C PRO A 5 -10.32 3.05 -10.46
N LYS A 6 -9.01 3.05 -10.20
CA LYS A 6 -7.97 2.81 -11.21
C LYS A 6 -6.79 2.10 -10.58
N LEU A 7 -6.39 0.94 -11.10
CA LEU A 7 -5.24 0.18 -10.59
C LEU A 7 -3.94 1.00 -10.58
N SER A 8 -3.76 1.91 -11.54
CA SER A 8 -2.56 2.74 -11.67
C SER A 8 -2.28 3.62 -10.44
N ILE A 9 -3.30 3.95 -9.64
CA ILE A 9 -3.09 4.76 -8.44
C ILE A 9 -2.36 3.95 -7.37
N ILE A 10 -2.63 2.65 -7.29
CA ILE A 10 -2.02 1.75 -6.29
C ILE A 10 -0.50 1.73 -6.47
N ARG A 11 -0.02 1.77 -7.72
CA ARG A 11 1.42 1.91 -8.01
C ARG A 11 2.04 3.16 -7.39
N GLY A 12 1.28 4.24 -7.23
CA GLY A 12 1.72 5.46 -6.56
C GLY A 12 2.04 5.22 -5.08
N LEU A 13 1.19 4.47 -4.36
CA LEU A 13 1.46 4.07 -2.97
C LEU A 13 2.67 3.15 -2.88
N LEU A 14 2.79 2.23 -3.82
CA LEU A 14 3.85 1.23 -3.77
C LEU A 14 5.20 1.76 -4.26
N PHE A 15 5.25 2.95 -4.86
CA PHE A 15 6.48 3.46 -5.48
C PHE A 15 7.63 3.61 -4.47
N THR A 16 7.35 3.77 -3.18
CA THR A 16 8.34 3.82 -2.10
C THR A 16 9.13 2.50 -1.94
N TYR A 17 8.61 1.39 -2.46
CA TYR A 17 9.26 0.07 -2.44
C TYR A 17 10.13 -0.22 -3.67
N CYS A 18 10.04 0.62 -4.71
CA CYS A 18 10.74 0.42 -5.98
C CYS A 18 12.22 0.75 -5.94
N ILE A 19 13.00 0.02 -6.73
CA ILE A 19 14.41 0.30 -7.01
C ILE A 19 14.59 1.67 -7.69
N GLU A 20 13.62 2.08 -8.51
CA GLU A 20 13.59 3.38 -9.17
C GLU A 20 13.30 4.57 -8.24
N ASN A 21 12.93 4.31 -6.98
CA ASN A 21 12.72 5.37 -5.99
C ASN A 21 14.05 6.02 -5.58
N THR A 22 13.97 7.14 -4.87
CA THR A 22 15.14 7.85 -4.30
C THR A 22 15.97 6.92 -3.43
N ARG A 23 17.26 6.79 -3.70
CA ARG A 23 18.15 5.90 -2.94
C ARG A 23 18.17 6.24 -1.45
N ASN A 24 17.97 5.23 -0.62
CA ASN A 24 18.02 5.31 0.83
C ASN A 24 18.39 3.94 1.38
N ALA A 25 19.67 3.76 1.74
CA ALA A 25 20.21 2.47 2.17
C ALA A 25 19.44 1.87 3.35
N ALA A 26 18.99 2.67 4.32
CA ALA A 26 18.25 2.17 5.47
C ALA A 26 16.85 1.66 5.08
N ARG A 27 16.19 2.33 4.13
CA ARG A 27 14.91 1.87 3.60
C ARG A 27 15.07 0.63 2.73
N GLU A 28 16.11 0.60 1.90
CA GLU A 28 16.46 -0.54 1.03
C GLU A 28 16.73 -1.79 1.88
N GLU A 29 17.56 -1.67 2.91
CA GLU A 29 17.85 -2.74 3.87
C GLU A 29 16.57 -3.22 4.56
N LEU A 30 15.74 -2.30 5.06
CA LEU A 30 14.45 -2.65 5.68
C LEU A 30 13.55 -3.45 4.73
N ILE A 31 13.34 -2.98 3.49
CA ILE A 31 12.49 -3.67 2.52
C ILE A 31 13.04 -5.07 2.20
N SER A 32 14.36 -5.19 2.03
CA SER A 32 15.00 -6.48 1.74
C SER A 32 14.94 -7.48 2.90
N SER A 33 14.85 -7.01 4.14
CA SER A 33 14.83 -7.86 5.34
C SER A 33 13.47 -8.47 5.68
N ILE A 34 12.42 -8.11 4.93
CA ILE A 34 11.03 -8.47 5.22
C ILE A 34 10.57 -9.60 4.29
N ASN A 35 9.94 -10.62 4.86
CA ASN A 35 9.19 -11.59 4.09
C ASN A 35 7.87 -10.96 3.61
N VAL A 36 7.82 -10.56 2.34
CA VAL A 36 6.66 -9.89 1.73
C VAL A 36 5.40 -10.77 1.68
N ASN A 37 5.55 -12.10 1.79
CA ASN A 37 4.46 -13.06 1.81
C ASN A 37 3.96 -13.37 3.24
N ASN A 38 4.64 -12.88 4.27
CA ASN A 38 4.19 -12.95 5.66
C ASN A 38 3.32 -11.74 5.98
N HIS A 39 2.08 -11.99 6.41
CA HIS A 39 1.11 -10.93 6.72
C HIS A 39 1.57 -9.98 7.82
N GLU A 40 2.19 -10.48 8.90
CA GLU A 40 2.63 -9.65 10.02
C GLU A 40 3.83 -8.77 9.63
N GLU A 41 4.80 -9.35 8.93
CA GLU A 41 6.00 -8.62 8.48
C GLU A 41 5.64 -7.58 7.40
N LEU A 42 4.77 -7.92 6.45
CA LEU A 42 4.24 -6.98 5.48
C LEU A 42 3.47 -5.84 6.17
N THR A 43 2.65 -6.15 7.16
CA THR A 43 1.92 -5.13 7.94
C THR A 43 2.88 -4.16 8.64
N GLN A 44 3.95 -4.69 9.26
CA GLN A 44 4.96 -3.86 9.90
C GLN A 44 5.67 -2.94 8.88
N LEU A 45 6.03 -3.48 7.72
CA LEU A 45 6.66 -2.69 6.66
C LEU A 45 5.74 -1.59 6.12
N LEU A 46 4.44 -1.87 5.98
CA LEU A 46 3.43 -0.87 5.60
C LEU A 46 3.28 0.20 6.68
N ASP A 47 3.34 -0.17 7.96
CA ASP A 47 3.32 0.78 9.08
C ASP A 47 4.51 1.73 9.06
N ASP A 48 5.69 1.22 8.72
CA ASP A 48 6.91 2.01 8.74
C ASP A 48 7.05 2.92 7.50
N LEU A 49 6.61 2.45 6.32
CA LEU A 49 6.85 3.15 5.05
C LEU A 49 5.60 3.75 4.40
N THR A 50 4.46 3.05 4.43
CA THR A 50 3.23 3.53 3.78
C THR A 50 2.45 4.48 4.68
N LYS A 51 2.33 4.18 5.98
CA LYS A 51 1.54 4.99 6.92
C LYS A 51 1.99 6.46 6.97
N PRO A 52 3.29 6.81 7.11
CA PRO A 52 3.70 8.20 7.25
C PRO A 52 3.36 9.07 6.04
N GLU A 53 3.34 8.48 4.85
CA GLU A 53 2.92 9.15 3.61
C GLU A 53 1.39 9.23 3.51
N PHE A 54 0.70 8.11 3.73
CA PHE A 54 -0.75 8.01 3.56
C PHE A 54 -1.54 8.96 4.46
N ILE A 55 -1.10 9.14 5.71
CA ILE A 55 -1.77 10.04 6.67
C ILE A 55 -1.61 11.52 6.31
N GLN A 56 -0.73 11.88 5.37
CA GLN A 56 -0.58 13.25 4.89
C GLN A 56 -1.54 13.59 3.76
N TYR A 57 -2.07 12.57 3.06
CA TYR A 57 -3.03 12.77 1.98
C TYR A 57 -4.34 13.36 2.48
N ARG A 58 -5.09 14.04 1.61
CA ARG A 58 -6.42 14.54 1.98
C ARG A 58 -7.40 13.37 2.17
N GLN A 59 -8.47 13.59 2.94
CA GLN A 59 -9.43 12.52 3.25
C GLN A 59 -10.05 11.91 1.98
N ASP A 60 -10.38 12.74 0.97
CA ASP A 60 -10.91 12.29 -0.32
C ASP A 60 -9.93 11.39 -1.08
N GLU A 61 -8.63 11.65 -0.97
CA GLU A 61 -7.56 10.85 -1.58
C GLU A 61 -7.39 9.52 -0.85
N ARG A 62 -7.38 9.53 0.49
CA ARG A 62 -7.34 8.29 1.31
C ARG A 62 -8.52 7.38 1.00
N ASP A 63 -9.73 7.95 0.96
CA ASP A 63 -10.94 7.21 0.61
C ASP A 63 -10.87 6.70 -0.83
N TRP A 64 -10.25 7.43 -1.76
CA TRP A 64 -10.09 6.95 -3.14
C TRP A 64 -9.23 5.69 -3.23
N TYR A 65 -8.11 5.62 -2.49
CA TYR A 65 -7.29 4.41 -2.42
C TYR A 65 -8.05 3.22 -1.83
N ILE A 66 -8.69 3.42 -0.67
CA ILE A 66 -9.46 2.37 0.02
C ILE A 66 -10.59 1.85 -0.88
N ASN A 67 -11.38 2.74 -1.47
CA ASN A 67 -12.49 2.36 -2.35
C ASN A 67 -11.99 1.65 -3.61
N THR A 68 -10.81 2.02 -4.13
CA THR A 68 -10.21 1.37 -5.30
C THR A 68 -9.79 -0.06 -4.98
N LEU A 69 -9.08 -0.27 -3.87
CA LEU A 69 -8.66 -1.61 -3.44
C LEU A 69 -9.87 -2.50 -3.12
N GLN A 70 -10.85 -1.99 -2.37
CA GLN A 70 -12.11 -2.70 -2.09
C GLN A 70 -12.82 -3.13 -3.37
N HIS A 71 -12.91 -2.23 -4.35
CA HIS A 71 -13.54 -2.53 -5.62
C HIS A 71 -12.84 -3.69 -6.33
N PHE A 72 -11.53 -3.60 -6.56
CA PHE A 72 -10.82 -4.63 -7.33
C PHE A 72 -10.71 -5.96 -6.58
N LEU A 73 -10.53 -5.95 -5.25
CA LEU A 73 -10.56 -7.16 -4.43
C LEU A 73 -11.93 -7.88 -4.47
N SER A 74 -13.03 -7.13 -4.71
CA SER A 74 -14.37 -7.71 -4.88
C SER A 74 -14.64 -8.30 -6.28
N THR A 75 -13.71 -8.13 -7.22
CA THR A 75 -13.80 -8.68 -8.60
C THR A 75 -12.90 -9.90 -8.77
N ASP A 76 -12.73 -10.40 -10.00
CA ASP A 76 -11.73 -11.44 -10.34
C ASP A 76 -10.34 -10.87 -10.70
N GLU A 77 -10.11 -9.56 -10.46
CA GLU A 77 -8.81 -8.91 -10.68
C GLU A 77 -7.70 -9.56 -9.83
N ASN A 78 -6.56 -9.85 -10.45
CA ASN A 78 -5.42 -10.53 -9.82
C ASN A 78 -4.25 -9.58 -9.49
N PHE A 79 -4.32 -8.31 -9.91
CA PHE A 79 -3.32 -7.28 -9.66
C PHE A 79 -1.96 -7.50 -10.32
N ASP A 80 -1.84 -8.43 -11.27
CA ASP A 80 -0.59 -8.64 -12.02
C ASP A 80 -0.12 -7.35 -12.69
N SER A 81 -1.07 -6.58 -13.23
CA SER A 81 -0.79 -5.29 -13.84
C SER A 81 -0.27 -4.25 -12.86
N VAL A 82 -0.47 -4.38 -11.54
CA VAL A 82 0.13 -3.46 -10.56
C VAL A 82 1.61 -3.75 -10.41
N PHE A 83 1.98 -5.02 -10.30
CA PHE A 83 3.36 -5.49 -10.11
C PHE A 83 4.15 -5.69 -11.41
N TYR A 84 3.49 -5.59 -12.56
CA TYR A 84 4.17 -5.66 -13.85
C TYR A 84 5.19 -4.52 -14.00
N LEU A 85 6.47 -4.89 -14.21
CA LEU A 85 7.64 -4.00 -14.25
C LEU A 85 7.89 -3.26 -12.94
N PHE A 86 7.47 -3.85 -11.82
CA PHE A 86 7.64 -3.29 -10.50
C PHE A 86 8.87 -3.90 -9.84
N ASP A 87 10.04 -3.39 -10.20
CA ASP A 87 11.30 -3.84 -9.61
C ASP A 87 11.41 -3.29 -8.18
N THR A 88 11.30 -4.17 -7.19
CA THR A 88 11.31 -3.85 -5.76
C THR A 88 12.57 -4.31 -5.07
N TYR A 89 12.84 -3.77 -3.88
CA TYR A 89 13.90 -4.25 -3.00
C TYR A 89 13.52 -5.51 -2.18
N PHE A 90 12.34 -6.09 -2.38
CA PHE A 90 11.97 -7.36 -1.72
C PHE A 90 12.97 -8.47 -2.12
N GLU A 91 13.39 -9.27 -1.15
CA GLU A 91 14.25 -10.44 -1.42
C GLU A 91 13.44 -11.60 -2.04
N ASP A 92 12.19 -11.76 -1.60
CA ASP A 92 11.25 -12.76 -2.11
C ASP A 92 10.30 -12.19 -3.16
N ASP A 93 9.94 -13.02 -4.15
CA ASP A 93 8.85 -12.72 -5.07
C ASP A 93 7.50 -12.67 -4.32
N ILE A 94 6.59 -11.83 -4.79
CA ILE A 94 5.21 -11.80 -4.30
C ILE A 94 4.46 -13.00 -4.89
N VAL A 95 4.14 -13.98 -4.05
CA VAL A 95 3.49 -15.23 -4.44
C VAL A 95 1.98 -15.06 -4.65
N ASP A 96 1.35 -14.19 -3.86
CA ASP A 96 -0.07 -13.89 -3.95
C ASP A 96 -0.32 -12.37 -3.92
N ASN A 97 -0.47 -11.82 -5.12
CA ASN A 97 -0.78 -10.41 -5.35
C ASN A 97 -2.07 -9.96 -4.66
N ARG A 98 -3.09 -10.84 -4.54
CA ARG A 98 -4.35 -10.49 -3.88
C ARG A 98 -4.18 -10.47 -2.36
N ALA A 99 -3.40 -11.40 -1.80
CA ALA A 99 -3.10 -11.41 -0.37
C ALA A 99 -2.31 -10.16 0.04
N PHE A 100 -1.33 -9.75 -0.78
CA PHE A 100 -0.62 -8.48 -0.60
C PHE A 100 -1.59 -7.30 -0.59
N MET A 101 -2.45 -7.19 -1.61
CA MET A 101 -3.42 -6.09 -1.72
C MET A 101 -4.47 -6.08 -0.61
N SER A 102 -4.84 -7.27 -0.11
CA SER A 102 -5.74 -7.40 1.04
C SER A 102 -5.10 -6.86 2.32
N THR A 103 -3.84 -7.21 2.57
CA THR A 103 -3.05 -6.70 3.71
C THR A 103 -2.88 -5.18 3.61
N LEU A 104 -2.58 -4.67 2.41
CA LEU A 104 -2.53 -3.23 2.15
C LEU A 104 -3.87 -2.55 2.49
N LEU A 105 -5.00 -3.09 2.01
CA LEU A 105 -6.33 -2.53 2.27
C LEU A 105 -6.62 -2.47 3.78
N GLU A 106 -6.34 -3.55 4.51
CA GLU A 106 -6.51 -3.60 5.96
C GLU A 106 -5.73 -2.48 6.66
N CYS A 107 -4.46 -2.33 6.30
CA CYS A 107 -3.58 -1.27 6.82
C CYS A 107 -4.15 0.12 6.53
N LEU A 108 -4.56 0.41 5.29
CA LEU A 108 -5.12 1.71 4.93
C LEU A 108 -6.42 2.03 5.69
N MET A 109 -7.29 1.04 5.89
CA MET A 109 -8.51 1.18 6.68
C MET A 109 -8.21 1.48 8.15
N ARG A 110 -7.19 0.82 8.73
CA ARG A 110 -6.69 1.09 10.07
C ARG A 110 -6.17 2.53 10.19
N TYR A 111 -5.31 2.97 9.28
CA TYR A 111 -4.74 4.33 9.29
C TYR A 111 -5.82 5.42 9.17
N ARG A 112 -6.83 5.20 8.33
CA ARG A 112 -7.96 6.12 8.21
C ARG A 112 -8.72 6.24 9.54
N THR A 113 -8.93 5.13 10.23
CA THR A 113 -9.66 5.12 11.51
C THR A 113 -8.89 5.87 12.59
N GLU A 114 -7.59 5.59 12.73
CA GLU A 114 -6.70 6.28 13.68
C GLU A 114 -6.66 7.80 13.43
N THR A 115 -6.57 8.21 12.16
CA THR A 115 -6.55 9.63 11.80
C THR A 115 -7.89 10.33 12.00
N THR A 116 -9.01 9.61 11.87
CA THR A 116 -10.35 10.14 12.15
C THR A 116 -10.59 10.30 13.65
N MET A 117 -10.09 9.38 14.48
CA MET A 117 -10.20 9.45 15.95
C MET A 117 -9.27 10.52 16.57
N ALA A 118 -8.17 10.86 15.90
CA ALA A 118 -7.22 11.89 16.35
C ALA A 118 -7.68 13.34 16.04
N ALA A 119 -8.71 13.53 15.21
CA ALA A 119 -9.30 14.84 14.94
C ALA A 119 -10.44 15.12 15.94
N PRO A 120 -10.43 16.25 16.67
CA PRO A 120 -11.52 16.57 17.58
C PRO A 120 -12.83 16.78 16.80
N PRO A 121 -13.99 16.37 17.34
CA PRO A 121 -15.28 16.70 16.73
C PRO A 121 -15.45 18.23 16.73
N ILE A 122 -15.87 18.76 15.57
CA ILE A 122 -16.18 20.19 15.35
C ILE A 122 -17.37 20.60 16.21
#